data_AF-A0A959P518-F1
#
_entry.id   AF-A0A959P518-F1
#
_cell.length_a   1.000
_cell.length_b   1.000
_cell.length_c   1.000
_cell.angle_alpha   90.00
_cell.angle_beta   90.00
_cell.angle_gamma   90.00
#
_symmetry.space_group_name_H-M   'P 1'
#
loop_
_entity.id
_entity.type
_entity.pdbx_description
1 polymer ?
#
loop_
_entity_poly.entity_id
_entity_poly.type
_entity_poly.pdbx_seq_one_letter_code
_entity_poly.pdbx_strand_id
1 'polypeptide(L)'
;MFQPIELGGLSKYLKLLSKDSELKTKIETFINSKKDKNIRLSKNDFIELANFMWYFRSEMLNEKKTSARLALLDLSLITENILFTEINNWQPQTVKEIIEKNYYLAQTLVGTGNLEFWEWEKNKRYISIPKEDNIKFDLALQLNEASKRVIEWATNTIRANYNNDINLFAGFEPLANGFLDNKIRASILLYYGNEVSKLNTYITNKIGQKNNVLNLANQSQIKGLNPGYAKGELVVIKGNAEDIDFKTDKIYVFEKPLADLKPVAGLATVSEGNLVSHIQLLARNLGIPNAILSQQNLEDLSAFSGKKVFYAVSRKGKVLIKLESEMNDQEKSLFATKKEKNQMFEVPTDKLKLDVNNVIDLRNLKSKDSGVLCGPKAANLGQLKSMFPENVVEGFVLPFGSYKEHMEQMIPGKTITYWNFLSEIFTKKKAMQKNGIAEKEIDDFT
;
A
#
# COMPACT_ATOMS: atom_id res chain seq x y z
N MET A 1 16.40 23.75 19.98
CA MET A 1 16.24 23.93 21.45
C MET A 1 15.63 22.65 21.98
N PHE A 2 16.25 21.98 22.95
CA PHE A 2 15.77 20.70 23.51
C PHE A 2 14.53 20.94 24.36
N GLN A 3 13.40 20.30 24.04
CA GLN A 3 12.21 20.31 24.88
C GLN A 3 12.25 19.07 25.78
N PRO A 4 12.28 19.21 27.11
CA PRO A 4 12.25 18.08 28.03
C PRO A 4 11.00 17.21 27.83
N ILE A 5 11.11 15.92 28.14
CA ILE A 5 9.95 15.00 28.11
C ILE A 5 8.91 15.49 29.13
N GLU A 6 7.75 15.92 28.64
CA GLU A 6 6.68 16.43 29.50
C GLU A 6 5.84 15.28 30.08
N LEU A 7 6.39 14.55 31.06
CA LEU A 7 5.68 13.49 31.79
C LEU A 7 4.52 14.01 32.66
N GLY A 8 4.43 15.32 32.86
CA GLY A 8 3.32 15.98 33.58
C GLY A 8 1.96 15.70 32.95
N GLY A 9 1.90 15.55 31.63
CA GLY A 9 0.68 15.19 30.90
C GLY A 9 0.09 13.87 31.36
N LEU A 10 0.92 12.85 31.62
CA LEU A 10 0.47 11.54 32.10
C LEU A 10 -0.18 11.64 33.50
N SER A 11 0.45 12.38 34.40
CA SER A 11 0.00 12.53 35.80
C SER A 11 -1.41 13.12 35.92
N LYS A 12 -1.82 13.98 34.98
CA LYS A 12 -3.13 14.63 34.96
C LYS A 12 -4.27 13.61 34.87
N TYR A 13 -4.11 12.59 34.03
CA TYR A 13 -5.19 11.64 33.69
C TYR A 13 -5.22 10.40 34.59
N LEU A 14 -4.11 10.08 35.29
CA LEU A 14 -4.06 8.97 36.26
C LEU A 14 -5.04 9.11 37.43
N LYS A 15 -5.42 10.34 37.78
CA LYS A 15 -6.42 10.61 38.84
C LYS A 15 -7.82 10.10 38.47
N LEU A 16 -8.10 9.93 37.17
CA LEU A 16 -9.39 9.50 36.66
C LEU A 16 -9.52 7.97 36.58
N LEU A 17 -8.40 7.25 36.61
CA LEU A 17 -8.35 5.79 36.69
C LEU A 17 -8.69 5.29 38.10
N SER A 18 -9.20 4.06 38.19
CA SER A 18 -9.48 3.40 39.48
C SER A 18 -8.24 3.38 40.39
N LYS A 19 -8.46 3.51 41.70
CA LYS A 19 -7.37 3.44 42.69
C LYS A 19 -6.69 2.06 42.71
N ASP A 20 -7.45 1.01 42.43
CA ASP A 20 -6.96 -0.38 42.40
C ASP A 20 -6.44 -0.81 41.02
N SER A 21 -6.30 0.14 40.08
CA SER A 21 -5.80 -0.15 38.74
C SER A 21 -4.31 -0.48 38.77
N GLU A 22 -3.96 -1.70 38.38
CA GLU A 22 -2.56 -2.12 38.21
C GLU A 22 -1.82 -1.23 37.19
N LEU A 23 -2.51 -0.85 36.11
CA LEU A 23 -1.97 0.05 35.08
C LEU A 23 -1.61 1.42 35.67
N LYS A 24 -2.48 1.98 36.52
CA LYS A 24 -2.20 3.24 37.22
C LYS A 24 -0.93 3.14 38.05
N THR A 25 -0.80 2.10 38.87
CA THR A 25 0.39 1.88 39.71
C THR A 25 1.67 1.79 38.88
N LYS A 26 1.64 1.03 37.77
CA LYS A 26 2.79 0.92 36.86
C LYS A 26 3.22 2.27 36.29
N ILE A 27 2.27 3.10 35.84
CA ILE A 27 2.58 4.42 35.28
C ILE A 27 3.09 5.38 36.37
N GLU A 28 2.51 5.35 37.58
CA GLU A 28 3.01 6.15 38.70
C GLU A 28 4.45 5.78 39.07
N THR A 29 4.77 4.48 39.11
CA THR A 29 6.14 4.00 39.31
C THR A 29 7.07 4.48 38.20
N PHE A 30 6.64 4.39 36.94
CA PHE A 30 7.42 4.89 35.80
C PHE A 30 7.70 6.39 35.94
N ILE A 31 6.68 7.22 36.16
CA ILE A 31 6.84 8.68 36.31
C ILE A 31 7.76 9.02 37.49
N ASN A 32 7.58 8.36 38.64
CA ASN A 32 8.41 8.59 39.82
C ASN A 32 9.88 8.25 39.57
N SER A 33 10.18 7.21 38.78
CA SER A 33 11.55 6.85 38.40
C SER A 33 12.26 7.91 37.53
N LYS A 34 11.52 8.92 37.03
CA LYS A 34 12.01 9.95 36.09
C LYS A 34 11.99 11.38 36.65
N LYS A 35 11.53 11.59 37.88
CA LYS A 35 11.29 12.92 38.48
C LYS A 35 12.52 13.84 38.57
N ASP A 36 13.74 13.31 38.57
CA ASP A 36 14.95 14.09 38.87
C ASP A 36 15.86 14.41 37.68
N LYS A 37 15.48 14.12 36.43
CA LYS A 37 16.48 14.17 35.36
C LYS A 37 15.89 14.62 34.01
N ASN A 38 16.54 15.63 33.41
CA ASN A 38 16.48 15.96 31.98
C ASN A 38 17.06 14.81 31.13
N ILE A 39 16.48 13.60 31.19
CA ILE A 39 16.98 12.44 30.44
C ILE A 39 16.15 12.25 29.19
N ARG A 40 16.86 11.95 28.11
CA ARG A 40 16.33 11.24 26.94
C ARG A 40 15.78 9.88 27.37
N LEU A 41 14.75 9.38 26.68
CA LEU A 41 14.30 8.01 26.93
C LEU A 41 15.43 7.00 26.68
N SER A 42 15.68 6.13 27.65
CA SER A 42 16.49 4.93 27.42
C SER A 42 15.71 3.89 26.62
N LYS A 43 16.41 2.86 26.12
CA LYS A 43 15.78 1.68 25.50
C LYS A 43 14.67 1.10 26.39
N ASN A 44 14.93 0.90 27.68
CA ASN A 44 13.96 0.31 28.61
C ASN A 44 12.75 1.22 28.82
N ASP A 45 12.96 2.54 28.77
CA ASP A 45 11.85 3.49 28.89
C ASP A 45 10.95 3.47 27.67
N PHE A 46 11.54 3.36 26.47
CA PHE A 46 10.79 3.17 25.24
C PHE A 46 9.94 1.89 25.29
N ILE A 47 10.53 0.79 25.79
CA ILE A 47 9.84 -0.50 25.93
C ILE A 47 8.65 -0.38 26.89
N GLU A 48 8.84 0.24 28.06
CA GLU A 48 7.75 0.46 29.02
C GLU A 48 6.62 1.32 28.43
N LEU A 49 6.95 2.40 27.72
CA LEU A 49 5.94 3.22 27.06
C LEU A 49 5.20 2.46 25.94
N ALA A 50 5.89 1.63 25.15
CA ALA A 50 5.26 0.75 24.16
C ALA A 50 4.34 -0.30 24.81
N ASN A 51 4.67 -0.78 26.01
CA ASN A 51 3.79 -1.63 26.81
C ASN A 51 2.56 -0.86 27.29
N PHE A 52 2.71 0.37 27.74
CA PHE A 52 1.58 1.22 28.12
C PHE A 52 0.62 1.45 26.95
N MET A 53 1.12 1.71 25.73
CA MET A 53 0.29 1.85 24.54
C MET A 53 -0.63 0.63 24.31
N TRP A 54 -0.09 -0.58 24.50
CA TRP A 54 -0.90 -1.80 24.43
C TRP A 54 -1.97 -1.83 25.54
N TYR A 55 -1.57 -1.57 26.79
CA TYR A 55 -2.47 -1.61 27.93
C TYR A 55 -3.60 -0.57 27.83
N PHE A 56 -3.32 0.64 27.35
CA PHE A 56 -4.35 1.67 27.16
C PHE A 56 -5.45 1.17 26.24
N ARG A 57 -5.08 0.57 25.10
CA ARG A 57 -6.07 0.04 24.15
C ARG A 57 -6.80 -1.19 24.70
N SER A 58 -6.12 -2.11 25.40
CA SER A 58 -6.74 -3.32 25.93
C SER A 58 -7.69 -3.03 27.09
N GLU A 59 -7.29 -2.16 28.02
CA GLU A 59 -8.08 -1.80 29.20
C GLU A 59 -9.28 -0.91 28.83
N MET A 60 -9.20 -0.12 27.75
CA MET A 60 -10.30 0.73 27.31
C MET A 60 -11.59 -0.07 27.03
N LEU A 61 -11.47 -1.31 26.56
CA LEU A 61 -12.61 -2.19 26.31
C LEU A 61 -13.21 -2.77 27.61
N ASN A 62 -12.41 -2.89 28.67
CA ASN A 62 -12.80 -3.49 29.94
C ASN A 62 -13.28 -2.47 30.98
N GLU A 63 -12.75 -1.24 30.91
CA GLU A 63 -13.12 -0.15 31.82
C GLU A 63 -14.61 0.19 31.66
N LYS A 64 -15.34 0.35 32.77
CA LYS A 64 -16.79 0.64 32.76
C LYS A 64 -17.09 2.13 32.90
N LYS A 65 -16.19 2.89 33.53
CA LYS A 65 -16.39 4.31 33.79
C LYS A 65 -16.01 5.13 32.55
N THR A 66 -16.97 5.86 32.00
CA THR A 66 -16.78 6.69 30.79
C THR A 66 -15.61 7.68 30.92
N SER A 67 -15.46 8.32 32.08
CA SER A 67 -14.35 9.26 32.31
C SER A 67 -12.99 8.57 32.32
N ALA A 68 -12.92 7.31 32.78
CA ALA A 68 -11.69 6.54 32.79
C ALA A 68 -11.34 6.03 31.38
N ARG A 69 -12.34 5.65 30.56
CA ARG A 69 -12.14 5.37 29.13
C ARG A 69 -11.56 6.57 28.38
N LEU A 70 -12.12 7.77 28.58
CA LEU A 70 -11.57 8.99 27.98
C LEU A 70 -10.15 9.27 28.48
N ALA A 71 -9.88 9.07 29.78
CA ALA A 71 -8.54 9.21 30.32
C ALA A 71 -7.53 8.23 29.69
N LEU A 72 -7.93 6.99 29.37
CA LEU A 72 -7.07 6.03 28.66
C LEU A 72 -6.75 6.49 27.23
N LEU A 73 -7.70 7.13 26.52
CA LEU A 73 -7.45 7.73 25.21
C LEU A 73 -6.47 8.89 25.29
N ASP A 74 -6.66 9.80 26.25
CA ASP A 74 -5.75 10.93 26.47
C ASP A 74 -4.33 10.44 26.83
N LEU A 75 -4.24 9.43 27.71
CA LEU A 75 -2.97 8.79 28.05
C LEU A 75 -2.30 8.16 26.83
N SER A 76 -3.07 7.48 25.97
CA SER A 76 -2.57 6.92 24.71
C SER A 76 -1.98 8.00 23.80
N LEU A 77 -2.67 9.13 23.61
CA LEU A 77 -2.18 10.23 22.77
C LEU A 77 -0.91 10.88 23.33
N ILE A 78 -0.88 11.11 24.65
CA ILE A 78 0.30 11.67 25.32
C ILE A 78 1.50 10.72 25.19
N THR A 79 1.29 9.42 25.43
CA THR A 79 2.35 8.41 25.30
C THR A 79 2.83 8.24 23.86
N GLU A 80 1.94 8.26 22.88
CA GLU A 80 2.31 8.26 21.46
C GLU A 80 3.20 9.46 21.13
N ASN A 81 2.84 10.68 21.58
CA ASN A 81 3.62 11.88 21.32
C ASN A 81 5.02 11.83 21.97
N ILE A 82 5.12 11.29 23.19
CA ILE A 82 6.41 11.06 23.86
C ILE A 82 7.25 10.08 23.05
N LEU A 83 6.67 8.93 22.68
CA LEU A 83 7.34 7.91 21.86
C LEU A 83 7.81 8.50 20.52
N PHE A 84 6.96 9.26 19.83
CA PHE A 84 7.24 9.87 18.54
C PHE A 84 8.42 10.85 18.60
N THR A 85 8.47 11.69 19.63
CA THR A 85 9.52 12.71 19.79
C THR A 85 10.87 12.09 20.16
N GLU A 86 10.85 11.02 20.95
CA GLU A 86 12.05 10.40 21.56
C GLU A 86 12.55 9.16 20.81
N ILE A 87 11.86 8.71 19.76
CA ILE A 87 12.14 7.48 19.01
C ILE A 87 13.56 7.39 18.42
N ASN A 88 14.17 8.56 18.15
CA ASN A 88 15.51 8.68 17.61
C ASN A 88 16.60 8.54 18.69
N ASN A 89 16.24 8.50 19.98
CA ASN A 89 17.22 8.32 21.05
C ASN A 89 17.64 6.86 21.20
N TRP A 90 16.76 5.91 20.90
CA TRP A 90 17.15 4.49 20.79
C TRP A 90 17.79 4.24 19.42
N GLN A 91 19.12 4.08 19.38
CA GLN A 91 19.89 3.77 18.17
C GLN A 91 20.45 2.34 18.23
N PRO A 92 19.75 1.35 17.65
CA PRO A 92 20.22 -0.04 17.62
C PRO A 92 21.61 -0.19 16.98
N GLN A 93 22.49 -0.95 17.63
CA GLN A 93 23.85 -1.27 17.15
C GLN A 93 23.96 -2.69 16.59
N THR A 94 23.07 -3.59 17.01
CA THR A 94 23.07 -5.00 16.59
C THR A 94 21.80 -5.38 15.85
N VAL A 95 21.82 -6.47 15.09
CA VAL A 95 20.62 -7.00 14.40
C VAL A 95 19.51 -7.32 15.39
N LYS A 96 19.88 -7.89 16.53
CA LYS A 96 18.95 -8.23 17.60
C LYS A 96 18.26 -6.98 18.12
N GLU A 97 19.01 -5.90 18.35
CA GLU A 97 18.42 -4.62 18.77
C GLU A 97 17.53 -3.99 17.70
N ILE A 98 17.85 -4.14 16.40
CA ILE A 98 16.98 -3.67 15.32
C ILE A 98 15.66 -4.46 15.33
N ILE A 99 15.73 -5.80 15.45
CA ILE A 99 14.54 -6.66 15.54
C ILE A 99 13.72 -6.34 16.79
N GLU A 100 14.39 -6.09 17.91
CA GLU A 100 13.74 -5.71 19.17
C GLU A 100 13.02 -4.36 19.04
N LYS A 101 13.67 -3.35 18.45
CA LYS A 101 13.02 -2.07 18.17
C LYS A 101 11.84 -2.22 17.22
N ASN A 102 11.97 -3.03 16.17
CA ASN A 102 10.85 -3.36 15.28
C ASN A 102 9.68 -4.01 16.04
N TYR A 103 9.94 -4.95 16.94
CA TYR A 103 8.89 -5.61 17.73
C TYR A 103 8.08 -4.60 18.56
N TYR A 104 8.76 -3.75 19.33
CA TYR A 104 8.08 -2.77 20.19
C TYR A 104 7.42 -1.64 19.39
N LEU A 105 7.99 -1.24 18.26
CA LEU A 105 7.31 -0.32 17.34
C LEU A 105 6.03 -0.92 16.76
N ALA A 106 6.07 -2.18 16.33
CA ALA A 106 4.88 -2.88 15.86
C ALA A 106 3.82 -3.02 16.97
N GLN A 107 4.22 -3.26 18.22
CA GLN A 107 3.31 -3.24 19.36
C GLN A 107 2.69 -1.85 19.58
N THR A 108 3.48 -0.78 19.48
CA THR A 108 2.97 0.59 19.54
C THR A 108 1.95 0.86 18.44
N LEU A 109 2.13 0.34 17.22
CA LEU A 109 1.13 0.45 16.15
C LEU A 109 -0.20 -0.20 16.51
N VAL A 110 -0.20 -1.22 17.37
CA VAL A 110 -1.45 -1.74 17.94
C VAL A 110 -2.05 -0.71 18.88
N GLY A 111 -1.28 -0.13 19.79
CA GLY A 111 -1.79 0.90 20.70
C GLY A 111 -2.38 2.12 19.98
N THR A 112 -1.77 2.57 18.88
CA THR A 112 -2.25 3.73 18.09
C THR A 112 -3.43 3.41 17.18
N GLY A 113 -3.86 2.15 17.08
CA GLY A 113 -4.93 1.74 16.18
C GLY A 113 -4.52 1.64 14.71
N ASN A 114 -3.22 1.69 14.40
CA ASN A 114 -2.73 1.44 13.05
C ASN A 114 -2.79 -0.06 12.71
N LEU A 115 -2.57 -0.94 13.70
CA LEU A 115 -2.63 -2.39 13.56
C LEU A 115 -3.73 -2.96 14.45
N GLU A 116 -4.54 -3.89 13.96
CA GLU A 116 -5.59 -4.52 14.77
C GLU A 116 -5.05 -5.60 15.71
N PHE A 117 -5.76 -5.85 16.82
CA PHE A 117 -5.36 -6.87 17.79
C PHE A 117 -5.21 -8.26 17.16
N TRP A 118 -6.14 -8.64 16.26
CA TRP A 118 -6.09 -9.94 15.61
C TRP A 118 -4.92 -10.04 14.60
N GLU A 119 -4.56 -8.93 13.93
CA GLU A 119 -3.41 -8.87 13.03
C GLU A 119 -2.10 -9.07 13.80
N TRP A 120 -1.98 -8.39 14.94
CA TRP A 120 -0.87 -8.58 15.87
C TRP A 120 -0.77 -10.02 16.34
N GLU A 121 -1.87 -10.62 16.82
CA GLU A 121 -1.87 -12.01 17.32
C GLU A 121 -1.43 -13.01 16.25
N LYS A 122 -1.79 -12.78 14.98
CA LYS A 122 -1.35 -13.61 13.85
C LYS A 122 0.12 -13.43 13.50
N ASN A 123 0.68 -12.24 13.69
CA ASN A 123 2.04 -11.92 13.23
C ASN A 123 3.11 -11.87 14.32
N LYS A 124 2.78 -11.67 15.61
CA LYS A 124 3.74 -11.48 16.71
C LYS A 124 4.79 -12.59 16.80
N ARG A 125 4.39 -13.84 16.50
CA ARG A 125 5.30 -15.00 16.48
C ARG A 125 6.34 -14.96 15.35
N TYR A 126 6.04 -14.23 14.29
CA TYR A 126 6.89 -14.09 13.10
C TYR A 126 7.75 -12.83 13.12
N ILE A 127 7.59 -11.98 14.13
CA ILE A 127 8.44 -10.80 14.40
C ILE A 127 9.07 -10.86 15.80
N SER A 128 9.04 -12.03 16.44
CA SER A 128 9.48 -12.22 17.82
C SER A 128 10.96 -11.92 18.01
N ILE A 129 11.30 -11.36 19.17
CA ILE A 129 12.68 -11.05 19.55
C ILE A 129 13.48 -12.35 19.72
N PRO A 130 14.59 -12.56 18.99
CA PRO A 130 15.44 -13.73 19.15
C PRO A 130 16.07 -13.77 20.55
N LYS A 131 16.15 -14.98 21.14
CA LYS A 131 16.82 -15.18 22.43
C LYS A 131 18.34 -15.03 22.31
N GLU A 132 18.91 -15.66 21.29
CA GLU A 132 20.34 -15.66 21.00
C GLU A 132 20.78 -14.36 20.30
N ASP A 133 22.03 -13.94 20.55
CA ASP A 133 22.61 -12.77 19.87
C ASP A 133 23.06 -13.09 18.43
N ASN A 134 23.44 -14.35 18.19
CA ASN A 134 23.82 -14.83 16.86
C ASN A 134 22.59 -15.27 16.07
N ILE A 135 22.04 -14.36 15.28
CA ILE A 135 20.82 -14.61 14.51
C ILE A 135 21.17 -15.28 13.17
N LYS A 136 20.59 -16.47 12.93
CA LYS A 136 20.72 -17.17 11.65
C LYS A 136 20.16 -16.31 10.51
N PHE A 137 20.84 -16.33 9.38
CA PHE A 137 20.48 -15.53 8.20
C PHE A 137 19.02 -15.77 7.74
N ASP A 138 18.60 -17.03 7.63
CA ASP A 138 17.24 -17.36 7.20
C ASP A 138 16.18 -16.85 8.17
N LEU A 139 16.48 -16.87 9.48
CA LEU A 139 15.60 -16.31 10.51
C LEU A 139 15.50 -14.78 10.37
N ALA A 140 16.62 -14.09 10.16
CA ALA A 140 16.61 -12.64 9.92
C ALA A 140 15.76 -12.28 8.68
N LEU A 141 15.87 -13.07 7.60
CA LEU A 141 15.05 -12.88 6.40
C LEU A 141 13.56 -13.08 6.68
N GLN A 142 13.19 -14.14 7.41
CA GLN A 142 11.80 -14.41 7.79
C GLN A 142 11.21 -13.28 8.65
N LEU A 143 11.96 -12.80 9.64
CA LEU A 143 11.57 -11.68 10.51
C LEU A 143 11.39 -10.38 9.72
N ASN A 144 12.29 -10.12 8.76
CA ASN A 144 12.20 -8.94 7.88
C ASN A 144 10.94 -8.98 7.00
N GLU A 145 10.63 -10.12 6.38
CA GLU A 145 9.42 -10.27 5.56
C GLU A 145 8.14 -10.16 6.41
N ALA A 146 8.14 -10.71 7.62
CA ALA A 146 7.03 -10.55 8.55
C ALA A 146 6.85 -9.10 9.04
N SER A 147 7.95 -8.37 9.19
CA SER A 147 7.90 -6.95 9.55
C SER A 147 7.38 -6.08 8.42
N LYS A 148 7.75 -6.39 7.16
CA LYS A 148 7.16 -5.75 5.99
C LYS A 148 5.63 -5.93 5.94
N ARG A 149 5.12 -7.12 6.27
CA ARG A 149 3.66 -7.39 6.35
C ARG A 149 2.92 -6.42 7.29
N VAL A 150 3.51 -6.10 8.44
CA VAL A 150 2.93 -5.13 9.39
C VAL A 150 2.81 -3.74 8.75
N ILE A 151 3.80 -3.32 7.96
CA ILE A 151 3.73 -2.04 7.23
C ILE A 151 2.53 -2.06 6.28
N GLU A 152 2.32 -3.17 5.57
CA GLU A 152 1.20 -3.29 4.62
C GLU A 152 -0.14 -3.14 5.30
N TRP A 153 -0.35 -3.92 6.38
CA TRP A 153 -1.59 -3.89 7.14
C TRP A 153 -1.80 -2.51 7.75
N ALA A 154 -0.80 -1.95 8.43
CA ALA A 154 -0.92 -0.65 9.07
C ALA A 154 -1.22 0.50 8.10
N THR A 155 -0.66 0.46 6.89
CA THR A 155 -0.94 1.46 5.88
C THR A 155 -2.32 1.28 5.26
N ASN A 156 -2.72 0.04 5.02
CA ASN A 156 -4.03 -0.29 4.50
C ASN A 156 -5.15 0.02 5.50
N THR A 157 -4.90 -0.04 6.81
CA THR A 157 -5.84 0.42 7.84
C THR A 157 -6.17 1.89 7.69
N ILE A 158 -5.15 2.74 7.50
CA ILE A 158 -5.37 4.18 7.26
C ILE A 158 -6.18 4.38 5.97
N ARG A 159 -5.82 3.68 4.89
CA ARG A 159 -6.57 3.75 3.63
C ARG A 159 -8.02 3.28 3.81
N ALA A 160 -8.25 2.14 4.43
CA ALA A 160 -9.59 1.59 4.64
C ALA A 160 -10.50 2.57 5.41
N ASN A 161 -9.94 3.27 6.40
CA ASN A 161 -10.71 4.20 7.24
C ASN A 161 -10.99 5.55 6.57
N TYR A 162 -10.04 6.10 5.80
CA TYR A 162 -10.12 7.49 5.34
C TYR A 162 -10.31 7.66 3.82
N ASN A 163 -10.11 6.62 3.00
CA ASN A 163 -10.07 6.79 1.54
C ASN A 163 -11.40 7.28 0.94
N ASN A 164 -12.54 6.89 1.51
CA ASN A 164 -13.84 7.37 1.06
C ASN A 164 -13.99 8.88 1.30
N ASP A 165 -13.61 9.35 2.48
CA ASP A 165 -13.66 10.77 2.83
C ASP A 165 -12.68 11.57 1.97
N ILE A 166 -11.45 11.07 1.81
CA ILE A 166 -10.44 11.71 0.97
C ILE A 166 -10.94 11.88 -0.46
N ASN A 167 -11.55 10.84 -1.05
CA ASN A 167 -12.12 10.93 -2.40
C ASN A 167 -13.25 11.94 -2.49
N LEU A 168 -14.09 12.03 -1.45
CA LEU A 168 -15.16 13.03 -1.38
C LEU A 168 -14.60 14.46 -1.33
N PHE A 169 -13.65 14.71 -0.44
CA PHE A 169 -13.03 16.04 -0.27
C PHE A 169 -12.15 16.44 -1.46
N ALA A 170 -11.45 15.49 -2.08
CA ALA A 170 -10.58 15.74 -3.24
C ALA A 170 -11.34 16.34 -4.44
N GLY A 171 -12.66 16.18 -4.51
CA GLY A 171 -13.50 16.80 -5.54
C GLY A 171 -13.56 18.32 -5.48
N PHE A 172 -13.24 18.94 -4.33
CA PHE A 172 -13.26 20.40 -4.17
C PHE A 172 -12.10 20.97 -3.34
N GLU A 173 -11.31 20.13 -2.66
CA GLU A 173 -10.12 20.50 -1.90
C GLU A 173 -8.94 19.60 -2.32
N PRO A 174 -8.08 20.05 -3.25
CA PRO A 174 -6.94 19.27 -3.74
C PRO A 174 -5.95 18.82 -2.64
N LEU A 175 -5.83 19.55 -1.52
CA LEU A 175 -4.96 19.16 -0.40
C LEU A 175 -5.39 17.86 0.28
N ALA A 176 -6.65 17.43 0.12
CA ALA A 176 -7.15 16.17 0.64
C ALA A 176 -6.35 14.96 0.12
N ASN A 177 -5.83 15.02 -1.12
CA ASN A 177 -5.02 13.96 -1.72
C ASN A 177 -3.74 13.67 -0.91
N GLY A 178 -3.18 14.68 -0.22
CA GLY A 178 -1.99 14.52 0.63
C GLY A 178 -2.28 13.92 2.01
N PHE A 179 -3.55 13.74 2.40
CA PHE A 179 -3.91 13.36 3.76
C PHE A 179 -3.30 12.03 4.21
N LEU A 180 -3.37 10.99 3.37
CA LEU A 180 -2.83 9.68 3.71
C LEU A 180 -1.33 9.75 4.00
N ASP A 181 -0.59 10.52 3.20
CA ASP A 181 0.85 10.68 3.37
C ASP A 181 1.18 11.42 4.68
N ASN A 182 0.47 12.52 4.91
CA ASN A 182 0.58 13.29 6.14
C ASN A 182 0.28 12.42 7.38
N LYS A 183 -0.76 11.58 7.31
CA LYS A 183 -1.13 10.69 8.42
C LYS A 183 -0.06 9.63 8.69
N ILE A 184 0.56 9.07 7.65
CA ILE A 184 1.67 8.13 7.78
C ILE A 184 2.89 8.83 8.39
N ARG A 185 3.28 10.00 7.86
CA ARG A 185 4.45 10.78 8.32
C ARG A 185 4.31 11.26 9.75
N ALA A 186 3.11 11.62 10.18
CA ALA A 186 2.82 12.10 11.52
C ALA A 186 2.60 10.96 12.54
N SER A 187 2.92 9.71 12.21
CA SER A 187 2.68 8.56 13.07
C SER A 187 3.93 7.71 13.31
N ILE A 188 3.86 6.83 14.32
CA ILE A 188 4.89 5.83 14.60
C ILE A 188 5.15 4.90 13.40
N LEU A 189 4.19 4.75 12.48
CA LEU A 189 4.30 3.90 11.29
C LEU A 189 5.49 4.29 10.42
N LEU A 190 5.80 5.59 10.31
CA LEU A 190 6.97 6.08 9.58
C LEU A 190 8.26 5.46 10.14
N TYR A 191 8.43 5.56 11.45
CA TYR A 191 9.63 5.10 12.14
C TYR A 191 9.72 3.58 12.19
N TYR A 192 8.58 2.90 12.28
CA TYR A 192 8.52 1.45 12.10
C TYR A 192 9.03 1.06 10.70
N GLY A 193 8.53 1.71 9.64
CA GLY A 193 9.01 1.51 8.28
C GLY A 193 10.52 1.75 8.13
N ASN A 194 11.05 2.74 8.84
CA ASN A 194 12.48 3.07 8.82
C ASN A 194 13.34 2.00 9.49
N GLU A 195 12.93 1.49 10.64
CA GLU A 195 13.64 0.42 11.35
C GLU A 195 13.57 -0.93 10.60
N VAL A 196 12.44 -1.25 9.97
CA VAL A 196 12.34 -2.40 9.04
C VAL A 196 13.29 -2.22 7.86
N SER A 197 13.39 -0.99 7.33
CA SER A 197 14.36 -0.65 6.29
C SER A 197 15.80 -0.89 6.74
N LYS A 198 16.17 -0.57 7.99
CA LYS A 198 17.50 -0.85 8.54
C LYS A 198 17.78 -2.34 8.65
N LEU A 199 16.81 -3.14 9.09
CA LEU A 199 16.93 -4.61 9.12
C LEU A 199 17.18 -5.17 7.72
N ASN A 200 16.40 -4.72 6.73
CA ASN A 200 16.58 -5.11 5.34
C ASN A 200 17.98 -4.73 4.82
N THR A 201 18.46 -3.52 5.12
CA THR A 201 19.81 -3.07 4.73
C THR A 201 20.89 -3.95 5.36
N TYR A 202 20.77 -4.27 6.66
CA TYR A 202 21.72 -5.15 7.34
C TYR A 202 21.81 -6.52 6.64
N ILE A 203 20.66 -7.13 6.38
CA ILE A 203 20.54 -8.43 5.70
C ILE A 203 21.20 -8.35 4.32
N THR A 204 20.89 -7.31 3.54
CA THR A 204 21.40 -7.16 2.17
C THR A 204 22.92 -6.96 2.14
N ASN A 205 23.48 -6.17 3.07
CA ASN A 205 24.91 -5.92 3.18
C ASN A 205 25.70 -7.21 3.51
N LYS A 206 25.17 -8.08 4.36
CA LYS A 206 25.84 -9.34 4.75
C LYS A 206 25.90 -10.38 3.63
N ILE A 207 24.95 -10.34 2.69
CA ILE A 207 24.93 -11.29 1.55
C ILE A 207 25.96 -10.88 0.47
N GLY A 208 26.54 -9.68 0.54
CA GLY A 208 27.45 -9.18 -0.49
C GLY A 208 26.78 -9.15 -1.87
N GLN A 209 25.46 -8.88 -1.93
CA GLN A 209 24.76 -8.82 -3.21
C GLN A 209 25.25 -7.60 -3.98
N LYS A 210 26.18 -7.83 -4.90
CA LYS A 210 26.52 -6.85 -5.92
C LYS A 210 25.29 -6.66 -6.80
N ASN A 211 24.75 -5.45 -6.76
CA ASN A 211 23.87 -4.97 -7.81
C ASN A 211 24.61 -5.07 -9.16
N ASN A 212 23.84 -5.09 -10.25
CA ASN A 212 24.41 -4.99 -11.59
C ASN A 212 23.59 -3.98 -12.37
N VAL A 213 23.93 -2.71 -12.23
CA VAL A 213 23.24 -1.59 -12.86
C VAL A 213 24.21 -0.95 -13.83
N LEU A 214 24.08 -1.26 -15.12
CA LEU A 214 24.78 -0.63 -16.26
C LEU A 214 26.27 -0.32 -16.02
N ASN A 215 26.98 -1.16 -15.27
CA ASN A 215 28.37 -0.99 -14.85
C ASN A 215 28.70 0.31 -14.07
N LEU A 216 27.72 0.86 -13.34
CA LEU A 216 27.94 2.01 -12.46
C LEU A 216 29.03 1.72 -11.41
N ALA A 217 29.81 2.73 -11.01
CA ALA A 217 30.86 2.55 -10.00
C ALA A 217 30.28 2.43 -8.57
N ASN A 218 29.29 3.27 -8.23
CA ASN A 218 28.74 3.39 -6.87
C ASN A 218 27.46 2.57 -6.67
N GLN A 219 27.50 1.28 -6.99
CA GLN A 219 26.32 0.40 -6.94
C GLN A 219 25.91 -0.05 -5.53
N SER A 220 26.75 0.16 -4.52
CA SER A 220 26.47 -0.20 -3.12
C SER A 220 25.34 0.61 -2.48
N GLN A 221 25.00 1.76 -3.06
CA GLN A 221 23.94 2.66 -2.59
C GLN A 221 22.58 2.36 -3.24
N ILE A 222 22.54 1.42 -4.19
CA ILE A 222 21.31 1.00 -4.85
C ILE A 222 20.62 -0.06 -4.00
N LYS A 223 19.33 0.13 -3.73
CA LYS A 223 18.54 -0.77 -2.89
C LYS A 223 17.21 -1.11 -3.56
N GLY A 224 17.02 -2.36 -3.93
CA GLY A 224 15.72 -2.86 -4.39
C GLY A 224 14.70 -2.89 -3.26
N LEU A 225 13.48 -2.44 -3.56
CA LEU A 225 12.36 -2.39 -2.62
C LEU A 225 11.27 -3.39 -3.01
N ASN A 226 10.67 -3.21 -4.19
CA ASN A 226 9.60 -4.08 -4.68
C ASN A 226 10.17 -5.01 -5.75
N PRO A 227 10.06 -6.34 -5.58
CA PRO A 227 10.56 -7.29 -6.56
C PRO A 227 9.67 -7.31 -7.80
N GLY A 228 10.27 -7.52 -8.95
CA GLY A 228 9.59 -7.53 -10.24
C GLY A 228 10.61 -7.44 -11.37
N TYR A 229 10.13 -7.50 -12.61
CA TYR A 229 10.95 -7.24 -13.78
C TYR A 229 10.15 -6.50 -14.83
N ALA A 230 10.83 -5.68 -15.61
CA ALA A 230 10.26 -4.83 -16.63
C ALA A 230 11.24 -4.64 -17.78
N LYS A 231 10.69 -4.36 -18.95
CA LYS A 231 11.45 -3.94 -20.12
C LYS A 231 10.79 -2.69 -20.68
N GLY A 232 11.56 -1.63 -20.84
CA GLY A 232 11.04 -0.34 -21.26
C GLY A 232 12.15 0.65 -21.55
N GLU A 233 11.76 1.81 -22.09
CA GLU A 233 12.66 2.94 -22.23
C GLU A 233 12.97 3.52 -20.85
N LEU A 234 14.25 3.70 -20.53
CA LEU A 234 14.69 4.37 -19.31
C LEU A 234 14.51 5.88 -19.45
N VAL A 235 13.79 6.51 -18.54
CA VAL A 235 13.58 7.96 -18.51
C VAL A 235 14.10 8.51 -17.20
N VAL A 236 15.20 9.25 -17.26
CA VAL A 236 15.81 9.89 -16.08
C VAL A 236 15.38 11.36 -16.02
N ILE A 237 14.77 11.74 -14.90
CA ILE A 237 14.23 13.07 -14.67
C ILE A 237 15.04 13.72 -13.55
N LYS A 238 15.66 14.87 -13.87
CA LYS A 238 16.38 15.72 -12.91
C LYS A 238 15.45 16.87 -12.52
N GLY A 239 15.24 17.11 -11.22
CA GLY A 239 14.34 18.16 -10.75
C GLY A 239 12.85 17.78 -10.71
N ASN A 240 11.95 18.75 -10.99
CA ASN A 240 10.50 18.59 -10.84
C ASN A 240 9.90 17.74 -11.99
N ALA A 241 8.95 16.87 -11.64
CA ALA A 241 8.33 15.90 -12.56
C ALA A 241 6.81 16.08 -12.69
N GLU A 242 6.23 17.16 -12.14
CA GLU A 242 4.77 17.40 -12.10
C GLU A 242 4.12 17.52 -13.49
N ASP A 243 4.82 18.03 -14.49
CA ASP A 243 4.28 18.23 -15.86
C ASP A 243 4.55 17.05 -16.82
N ILE A 244 5.03 15.91 -16.31
CA ILE A 244 5.42 14.77 -17.14
C ILE A 244 4.23 13.84 -17.36
N ASP A 245 3.88 13.59 -18.63
CA ASP A 245 2.89 12.57 -18.98
C ASP A 245 3.53 11.16 -18.91
N PHE A 246 3.30 10.48 -17.79
CA PHE A 246 3.82 9.14 -17.53
C PHE A 246 3.21 8.08 -18.45
N LYS A 247 4.08 7.26 -19.04
CA LYS A 247 3.71 6.16 -19.93
C LYS A 247 3.88 4.81 -19.23
N THR A 248 2.90 3.93 -19.41
CA THR A 248 2.82 2.63 -18.73
C THR A 248 3.94 1.66 -19.13
N ASP A 249 4.59 1.87 -20.26
CA ASP A 249 5.62 1.01 -20.85
C ASP A 249 7.06 1.51 -20.61
N LYS A 250 7.23 2.59 -19.83
CA LYS A 250 8.54 3.20 -19.55
C LYS A 250 9.00 2.97 -18.10
N ILE A 251 10.31 3.03 -17.91
CA ILE A 251 10.97 2.86 -16.62
C ILE A 251 11.50 4.23 -16.18
N TYR A 252 11.01 4.76 -15.08
CA TYR A 252 11.31 6.12 -14.63
C TYR A 252 12.29 6.15 -13.47
N VAL A 253 13.23 7.09 -13.53
CA VAL A 253 14.18 7.40 -12.47
C VAL A 253 14.07 8.88 -12.12
N PHE A 254 13.71 9.21 -10.88
CA PHE A 254 13.50 10.59 -10.47
C PHE A 254 14.17 10.94 -9.16
N GLU A 255 14.55 12.21 -9.02
CA GLU A 255 15.18 12.74 -7.82
C GLU A 255 14.20 12.75 -6.64
N LYS A 256 12.97 13.23 -6.86
CA LYS A 256 11.92 13.32 -5.84
C LYS A 256 10.66 12.55 -6.26
N PRO A 257 10.00 11.85 -5.31
CA PRO A 257 8.74 11.18 -5.57
C PRO A 257 7.62 12.17 -5.91
N LEU A 258 6.80 11.82 -6.90
CA LEU A 258 5.56 12.51 -7.22
C LEU A 258 4.40 12.05 -6.33
N ALA A 259 3.52 12.98 -5.96
CA ALA A 259 2.35 12.69 -5.13
C ALA A 259 1.33 11.79 -5.86
N ASP A 260 1.18 11.95 -7.17
CA ASP A 260 0.19 11.21 -7.98
C ASP A 260 0.83 10.64 -9.25
N LEU A 261 1.45 9.47 -9.10
CA LEU A 261 2.11 8.77 -10.20
C LEU A 261 1.15 7.76 -10.85
N LYS A 262 0.91 7.88 -12.17
CA LYS A 262 0.23 6.84 -12.94
C LYS A 262 1.04 5.53 -12.95
N PRO A 263 0.42 4.36 -13.17
CA PRO A 263 1.16 3.10 -13.32
C PRO A 263 2.23 3.19 -14.43
N VAL A 264 3.45 2.74 -14.14
CA VAL A 264 4.58 2.68 -15.07
C VAL A 264 5.22 1.30 -15.06
N ALA A 265 6.11 0.99 -16.01
CA ALA A 265 6.73 -0.33 -16.10
C ALA A 265 7.75 -0.56 -14.98
N GLY A 266 8.47 0.48 -14.53
CA GLY A 266 9.45 0.38 -13.46
C GLY A 266 9.82 1.73 -12.85
N LEU A 267 10.30 1.72 -11.61
CA LEU A 267 10.55 2.92 -10.82
C LEU A 267 11.89 2.91 -10.09
N ALA A 268 12.57 4.04 -10.04
CA ALA A 268 13.66 4.25 -9.09
C ALA A 268 13.76 5.71 -8.61
N THR A 269 14.19 5.93 -7.36
CA THR A 269 14.23 7.29 -6.78
C THR A 269 15.45 7.57 -5.91
N VAL A 270 15.95 8.81 -5.92
CA VAL A 270 17.11 9.23 -5.12
C VAL A 270 16.79 9.38 -3.63
N SER A 271 15.60 9.89 -3.29
CA SER A 271 15.19 10.01 -1.88
C SER A 271 13.71 10.37 -1.72
N GLU A 272 12.94 9.40 -1.22
CA GLU A 272 12.34 9.48 0.12
C GLU A 272 12.16 8.04 0.63
N GLY A 273 13.07 7.64 1.52
CA GLY A 273 13.41 6.25 1.86
C GLY A 273 12.50 5.58 2.89
N ASN A 274 11.18 5.68 2.73
CA ASN A 274 10.24 5.04 3.65
C ASN A 274 9.43 3.97 2.90
N LEU A 275 9.41 2.75 3.44
CA LEU A 275 8.62 1.61 2.94
C LEU A 275 7.10 1.91 2.85
N VAL A 276 6.68 3.05 3.40
CA VAL A 276 5.29 3.46 3.59
C VAL A 276 4.85 4.61 2.65
N SER A 277 5.72 5.09 1.75
CA SER A 277 5.36 6.14 0.78
C SER A 277 4.28 5.67 -0.22
N HIS A 278 3.41 6.58 -0.69
CA HIS A 278 2.37 6.27 -1.69
C HIS A 278 2.90 5.60 -2.96
N ILE A 279 4.07 6.02 -3.44
CA ILE A 279 4.70 5.39 -4.60
C ILE A 279 5.12 3.96 -4.27
N GLN A 280 5.60 3.71 -3.05
CA GLN A 280 5.96 2.36 -2.62
C GLN A 280 4.74 1.45 -2.53
N LEU A 281 3.62 1.97 -2.03
CA LEU A 281 2.35 1.24 -1.98
C LEU A 281 1.82 0.95 -3.37
N LEU A 282 1.81 1.95 -4.26
CA LEU A 282 1.40 1.79 -5.65
C LEU A 282 2.24 0.72 -6.34
N ALA A 283 3.56 0.86 -6.27
CA ALA A 283 4.49 -0.05 -6.91
C ALA A 283 4.34 -1.47 -6.37
N ARG A 284 4.11 -1.63 -5.05
CA ARG A 284 3.90 -2.95 -4.46
C ARG A 284 2.57 -3.58 -4.88
N ASN A 285 1.48 -2.81 -4.87
CA ASN A 285 0.15 -3.29 -5.24
C ASN A 285 0.07 -3.72 -6.71
N LEU A 286 0.84 -3.07 -7.59
CA LEU A 286 0.84 -3.34 -9.02
C LEU A 286 2.04 -4.21 -9.47
N GLY A 287 2.88 -4.67 -8.53
CA GLY A 287 4.06 -5.47 -8.86
C GLY A 287 5.12 -4.73 -9.70
N ILE A 288 5.13 -3.39 -9.64
CA ILE A 288 6.09 -2.55 -10.36
C ILE A 288 7.45 -2.69 -9.66
N PRO A 289 8.51 -3.15 -10.37
CA PRO A 289 9.85 -3.20 -9.80
C PRO A 289 10.28 -1.79 -9.36
N ASN A 290 10.79 -1.70 -8.12
CA ASN A 290 11.17 -0.41 -7.52
C ASN A 290 12.52 -0.47 -6.79
N ALA A 291 13.31 0.60 -6.87
CA ALA A 291 14.58 0.75 -6.16
C ALA A 291 14.85 2.18 -5.65
N ILE A 292 15.62 2.29 -4.57
CA ILE A 292 16.25 3.54 -4.14
C ILE A 292 17.67 3.60 -4.73
N LEU A 293 18.08 4.82 -5.08
CA LEU A 293 19.36 5.17 -5.67
C LEU A 293 19.99 6.31 -4.87
N SER A 294 21.27 6.60 -5.07
CA SER A 294 21.84 7.87 -4.64
C SER A 294 21.76 8.94 -5.71
N GLN A 295 22.01 10.20 -5.34
CA GLN A 295 22.08 11.31 -6.29
C GLN A 295 23.11 11.03 -7.39
N GLN A 296 24.28 10.49 -7.01
CA GLN A 296 25.31 10.09 -7.96
C GLN A 296 24.81 9.03 -8.93
N ASN A 297 24.07 8.01 -8.45
CA ASN A 297 23.52 6.99 -9.34
C ASN A 297 22.52 7.57 -10.34
N LEU A 298 21.70 8.55 -9.95
CA LEU A 298 20.78 9.24 -10.86
C LEU A 298 21.54 10.04 -11.92
N GLU A 299 22.61 10.72 -11.54
CA GLU A 299 23.50 11.41 -12.48
C GLU A 299 24.11 10.43 -13.48
N ASP A 300 24.66 9.31 -13.00
CA ASP A 300 25.29 8.32 -13.87
C ASP A 300 24.27 7.65 -14.82
N LEU A 301 23.05 7.36 -14.33
CA LEU A 301 21.97 6.78 -15.13
C LEU A 301 21.48 7.74 -16.22
N SER A 302 21.67 9.05 -16.07
CA SER A 302 21.20 10.03 -17.05
C SER A 302 21.83 9.84 -18.43
N ALA A 303 23.05 9.28 -18.52
CA ALA A 303 23.71 8.92 -19.77
C ALA A 303 23.02 7.76 -20.54
N PHE A 304 22.09 7.07 -19.89
CA PHE A 304 21.32 5.95 -20.46
C PHE A 304 19.84 6.30 -20.66
N SER A 305 19.43 7.53 -20.35
CA SER A 305 18.07 8.01 -20.63
C SER A 305 17.74 7.90 -22.13
N GLY A 306 16.53 7.47 -22.47
CA GLY A 306 16.07 7.19 -23.83
C GLY A 306 16.46 5.81 -24.37
N LYS A 307 17.30 5.04 -23.67
CA LYS A 307 17.67 3.67 -24.09
C LYS A 307 16.67 2.65 -23.57
N LYS A 308 16.41 1.59 -24.33
CA LYS A 308 15.66 0.44 -23.86
C LYS A 308 16.50 -0.42 -22.92
N VAL A 309 15.98 -0.67 -21.73
CA VAL A 309 16.65 -1.43 -20.67
C VAL A 309 15.78 -2.57 -20.17
N PHE A 310 16.44 -3.63 -19.73
CA PHE A 310 15.87 -4.63 -18.85
C PHE A 310 16.14 -4.22 -17.41
N TYR A 311 15.08 -4.11 -16.62
CA TYR A 311 15.13 -3.77 -15.21
C TYR A 311 14.53 -4.90 -14.39
N ALA A 312 15.26 -5.39 -13.39
CA ALA A 312 14.77 -6.40 -12.48
C ALA A 312 15.19 -6.11 -11.05
N VAL A 313 14.28 -6.36 -10.12
CA VAL A 313 14.49 -6.29 -8.69
C VAL A 313 14.17 -7.66 -8.10
N SER A 314 15.13 -8.26 -7.40
CA SER A 314 14.95 -9.56 -6.76
C SER A 314 14.22 -9.41 -5.42
N ARG A 315 13.63 -10.51 -4.94
CA ARG A 315 13.05 -10.59 -3.57
C ARG A 315 14.06 -10.28 -2.47
N LYS A 316 15.35 -10.46 -2.74
CA LYS A 316 16.45 -10.19 -1.79
C LYS A 316 17.00 -8.76 -1.91
N GLY A 317 16.40 -7.89 -2.73
CA GLY A 317 16.80 -6.49 -2.85
C GLY A 317 17.90 -6.20 -3.88
N LYS A 318 18.46 -7.23 -4.54
CA LYS A 318 19.37 -7.02 -5.69
C LYS A 318 18.65 -6.34 -6.84
N VAL A 319 19.30 -5.32 -7.40
CA VAL A 319 18.88 -4.60 -8.59
C VAL A 319 19.76 -4.98 -9.78
N LEU A 320 19.11 -5.24 -10.91
CA LEU A 320 19.71 -5.47 -12.22
C LEU A 320 19.13 -4.47 -13.21
N ILE A 321 19.98 -3.64 -13.81
CA ILE A 321 19.62 -2.84 -14.99
C ILE A 321 20.69 -3.10 -16.05
N LYS A 322 20.26 -3.47 -17.25
CA LYS A 322 21.15 -3.65 -18.40
C LYS A 322 20.46 -3.28 -19.70
N LEU A 323 21.23 -3.08 -20.76
CA LEU A 323 20.65 -2.74 -22.05
C LEU A 323 19.84 -3.91 -22.61
N GLU A 324 18.80 -3.62 -23.41
CA GLU A 324 18.01 -4.66 -24.09
C GLU A 324 18.91 -5.59 -24.93
N SER A 325 19.97 -5.05 -25.53
CA SER A 325 20.96 -5.80 -26.29
C SER A 325 21.78 -6.80 -25.46
N GLU A 326 21.85 -6.61 -24.14
CA GLU A 326 22.63 -7.43 -23.21
C GLU A 326 21.76 -8.48 -22.48
N MET A 327 20.48 -8.58 -22.87
CA MET A 327 19.59 -9.62 -22.35
C MET A 327 20.00 -11.01 -22.88
N ASN A 328 20.06 -11.99 -21.99
CA ASN A 328 20.23 -13.39 -22.34
C ASN A 328 18.88 -13.99 -22.79
N ASP A 329 18.92 -15.21 -23.32
CA ASP A 329 17.72 -15.83 -23.89
C ASP A 329 16.64 -16.14 -22.84
N GLN A 330 17.04 -16.38 -21.58
CA GLN A 330 16.10 -16.56 -20.47
C GLN A 330 15.37 -15.25 -20.15
N GLU A 331 16.05 -14.12 -20.13
CA GLU A 331 15.42 -12.83 -19.85
C GLU A 331 14.59 -12.36 -21.05
N LYS A 332 15.04 -12.63 -22.28
CA LYS A 332 14.23 -12.38 -23.48
C LYS A 332 12.94 -13.21 -23.44
N SER A 333 13.00 -14.46 -22.98
CA SER A 333 11.83 -15.32 -22.91
C SER A 333 10.77 -14.85 -21.91
N LEU A 334 11.16 -14.10 -20.86
CA LEU A 334 10.23 -13.45 -19.92
C LEU A 334 9.27 -12.46 -20.60
N PHE A 335 9.64 -11.95 -21.78
CA PHE A 335 8.81 -11.05 -22.59
C PHE A 335 8.44 -11.65 -23.95
N ALA A 336 8.89 -12.87 -24.24
CA ALA A 336 8.56 -13.60 -25.45
C ALA A 336 7.20 -14.30 -25.35
N THR A 337 6.67 -14.45 -24.14
CA THR A 337 5.25 -14.72 -23.95
C THR A 337 4.52 -13.54 -24.55
N LYS A 338 4.00 -13.76 -25.77
CA LYS A 338 3.04 -12.89 -26.45
C LYS A 338 2.18 -12.25 -25.36
N LYS A 339 2.01 -10.92 -25.41
CA LYS A 339 0.74 -10.29 -25.00
C LYS A 339 -0.30 -11.36 -25.28
N GLU A 340 -0.90 -11.96 -24.26
CA GLU A 340 -2.07 -12.79 -24.53
C GLU A 340 -2.91 -11.85 -25.40
N LYS A 341 -3.01 -12.17 -26.70
CA LYS A 341 -3.84 -11.41 -27.64
C LYS A 341 -5.08 -11.21 -26.83
N ASN A 342 -5.41 -9.97 -26.45
CA ASN A 342 -6.56 -9.61 -25.60
C ASN A 342 -7.52 -10.76 -25.77
N GLN A 343 -7.57 -11.71 -24.82
CA GLN A 343 -8.47 -12.84 -25.01
C GLN A 343 -9.78 -12.11 -25.04
N MET A 344 -10.32 -11.91 -26.25
CA MET A 344 -11.64 -11.35 -26.40
C MET A 344 -12.44 -12.45 -25.75
N PHE A 345 -12.77 -12.21 -24.48
CA PHE A 345 -13.61 -13.08 -23.72
C PHE A 345 -14.91 -13.06 -24.51
N GLU A 346 -15.12 -14.15 -25.25
CA GLU A 346 -16.34 -14.30 -26.02
C GLU A 346 -17.44 -14.47 -24.98
N VAL A 347 -18.22 -13.41 -24.80
CA VAL A 347 -19.37 -13.46 -23.91
C VAL A 347 -20.34 -14.46 -24.52
N PRO A 348 -20.77 -15.50 -23.78
CA PRO A 348 -21.75 -16.48 -24.27
C PRO A 348 -23.11 -15.79 -24.51
N THR A 349 -23.26 -15.20 -25.70
CA THR A 349 -24.46 -14.44 -26.06
C THR A 349 -25.67 -15.34 -26.31
N ASP A 350 -25.43 -16.63 -26.56
CA ASP A 350 -26.43 -17.69 -26.72
C ASP A 350 -27.28 -17.91 -25.45
N LYS A 351 -26.72 -17.58 -24.28
CA LYS A 351 -27.39 -17.77 -22.98
C LYS A 351 -28.16 -16.53 -22.53
N LEU A 352 -28.01 -15.40 -23.21
CA LEU A 352 -28.64 -14.15 -22.81
C LEU A 352 -30.16 -14.21 -23.01
N LYS A 353 -30.88 -13.95 -21.93
CA LYS A 353 -32.33 -13.76 -21.96
C LYS A 353 -32.66 -12.28 -22.10
N LEU A 354 -32.97 -11.88 -23.34
CA LEU A 354 -33.27 -10.50 -23.73
C LEU A 354 -34.77 -10.22 -23.83
N ASP A 355 -35.60 -11.23 -23.56
CA ASP A 355 -37.06 -11.19 -23.51
C ASP A 355 -37.60 -10.88 -22.10
N VAL A 356 -36.74 -10.87 -21.08
CA VAL A 356 -37.10 -10.53 -19.71
C VAL A 356 -36.86 -9.05 -19.48
N ASN A 357 -37.95 -8.28 -19.36
CA ASN A 357 -37.91 -6.82 -19.27
C ASN A 357 -38.41 -6.26 -17.94
N ASN A 358 -38.91 -7.12 -17.05
CA ASN A 358 -39.37 -6.71 -15.73
C ASN A 358 -38.21 -6.63 -14.74
N VAL A 359 -38.30 -5.68 -13.83
CA VAL A 359 -37.39 -5.55 -12.69
C VAL A 359 -37.38 -6.85 -11.88
N ILE A 360 -36.19 -7.37 -11.57
CA ILE A 360 -36.01 -8.61 -10.82
C ILE A 360 -35.62 -8.28 -9.38
N ASP A 361 -36.38 -8.76 -8.40
CA ASP A 361 -36.01 -8.71 -7.00
C ASP A 361 -34.70 -9.48 -6.76
N LEU A 362 -33.75 -8.87 -6.05
CA LEU A 362 -32.45 -9.46 -5.74
C LEU A 362 -32.55 -10.83 -5.04
N ARG A 363 -33.61 -11.06 -4.26
CA ARG A 363 -33.87 -12.36 -3.58
C ARG A 363 -34.10 -13.50 -4.57
N ASN A 364 -34.61 -13.18 -5.75
CA ASN A 364 -34.92 -14.14 -6.81
C ASN A 364 -33.72 -14.45 -7.70
N LEU A 365 -32.59 -13.78 -7.50
CA LEU A 365 -31.36 -14.04 -8.25
C LEU A 365 -30.46 -15.04 -7.54
N LYS A 366 -29.73 -15.82 -8.35
CA LYS A 366 -28.71 -16.79 -7.94
C LYS A 366 -27.52 -16.72 -8.88
N SER A 367 -26.40 -17.35 -8.52
CA SER A 367 -25.18 -17.33 -9.35
C SER A 367 -25.39 -17.88 -10.77
N LYS A 368 -26.38 -18.75 -10.99
CA LYS A 368 -26.74 -19.28 -12.32
C LYS A 368 -27.30 -18.23 -13.28
N ASP A 369 -27.80 -17.11 -12.77
CA ASP A 369 -28.37 -16.02 -13.57
C ASP A 369 -27.29 -15.07 -14.11
N SER A 370 -26.04 -15.25 -13.66
CA SER A 370 -24.85 -14.55 -14.15
C SER A 370 -24.60 -14.84 -15.63
N GLY A 371 -24.57 -13.79 -16.44
CA GLY A 371 -24.38 -13.91 -17.89
C GLY A 371 -25.61 -14.46 -18.62
N VAL A 372 -26.75 -14.59 -17.94
CA VAL A 372 -28.04 -15.01 -18.53
C VAL A 372 -29.03 -13.86 -18.46
N LEU A 373 -29.36 -13.39 -17.25
CA LEU A 373 -30.30 -12.29 -17.01
C LEU A 373 -29.59 -10.98 -16.65
N CYS A 374 -28.46 -11.08 -15.95
CA CYS A 374 -27.69 -9.93 -15.46
C CYS A 374 -26.20 -10.22 -15.36
N GLY A 375 -25.40 -9.20 -15.08
CA GLY A 375 -23.96 -9.35 -14.87
C GLY A 375 -23.59 -10.13 -13.59
N PRO A 376 -22.34 -10.62 -13.49
CA PRO A 376 -21.87 -11.47 -12.38
C PRO A 376 -21.98 -10.80 -11.00
N LYS A 377 -21.84 -9.46 -10.94
CA LYS A 377 -21.97 -8.71 -9.68
C LYS A 377 -23.37 -8.86 -9.09
N ALA A 378 -24.40 -8.63 -9.89
CA ALA A 378 -25.80 -8.72 -9.47
C ALA A 378 -26.19 -10.15 -9.09
N ALA A 379 -25.80 -11.14 -9.90
CA ALA A 379 -26.09 -12.55 -9.63
C ALA A 379 -25.39 -13.06 -8.35
N ASN A 380 -24.13 -12.69 -8.13
CA ASN A 380 -23.40 -13.07 -6.90
C ASN A 380 -23.93 -12.34 -5.68
N LEU A 381 -24.34 -11.07 -5.80
CA LEU A 381 -24.99 -10.35 -4.71
C LEU A 381 -26.34 -10.99 -4.36
N GLY A 382 -27.13 -11.41 -5.35
CA GLY A 382 -28.37 -12.17 -5.13
C GLY A 382 -28.14 -13.54 -4.47
N GLN A 383 -27.06 -14.22 -4.85
CA GLN A 383 -26.61 -15.43 -4.18
C GLN A 383 -26.26 -15.17 -2.70
N LEU A 384 -25.49 -14.12 -2.42
CA LEU A 384 -25.15 -13.72 -1.05
C LEU A 384 -26.38 -13.33 -0.25
N LYS A 385 -27.34 -12.60 -0.85
CA LYS A 385 -28.62 -12.26 -0.22
C LYS A 385 -29.41 -13.50 0.15
N SER A 386 -29.35 -14.54 -0.67
CA SER A 386 -29.96 -15.83 -0.36
C SER A 386 -29.31 -16.55 0.82
N MET A 387 -28.00 -16.42 0.98
CA MET A 387 -27.23 -17.11 2.01
C MET A 387 -27.22 -16.36 3.35
N PHE A 388 -27.25 -15.02 3.28
CA PHE A 388 -27.20 -14.14 4.44
C PHE A 388 -28.29 -13.06 4.34
N PRO A 389 -29.58 -13.43 4.49
CA PRO A 389 -30.70 -12.51 4.26
C PRO A 389 -30.63 -11.23 5.11
N GLU A 390 -30.15 -11.31 6.34
CA GLU A 390 -30.09 -10.18 7.26
C GLU A 390 -28.82 -9.32 7.12
N ASN A 391 -27.77 -9.83 6.46
CA ASN A 391 -26.47 -9.15 6.34
C ASN A 391 -26.25 -8.52 4.96
N VAL A 392 -27.14 -8.77 4.01
CA VAL A 392 -27.08 -8.23 2.65
C VAL A 392 -28.32 -7.37 2.42
N VAL A 393 -28.13 -6.16 1.92
CA VAL A 393 -29.23 -5.20 1.70
C VAL A 393 -30.24 -5.72 0.67
N GLU A 394 -31.48 -5.23 0.75
CA GLU A 394 -32.47 -5.43 -0.31
C GLU A 394 -32.08 -4.66 -1.57
N GLY A 395 -32.56 -5.15 -2.71
CA GLY A 395 -32.31 -4.49 -3.97
C GLY A 395 -33.09 -5.12 -5.10
N PHE A 396 -32.93 -4.53 -6.28
CA PHE A 396 -33.49 -5.04 -7.50
C PHE A 396 -32.46 -4.90 -8.63
N VAL A 397 -32.69 -5.63 -9.72
CA VAL A 397 -31.81 -5.69 -10.87
C VAL A 397 -32.64 -5.46 -12.13
N LEU A 398 -32.14 -4.58 -12.98
CA LEU A 398 -32.64 -4.44 -14.35
C LEU A 398 -31.98 -5.52 -15.21
N PRO A 399 -32.75 -6.46 -15.79
CA PRO A 399 -32.19 -7.50 -16.65
C PRO A 399 -31.69 -6.93 -17.98
N PHE A 400 -30.86 -7.70 -18.68
CA PHE A 400 -30.34 -7.33 -20.00
C PHE A 400 -31.45 -7.00 -21.02
N GLY A 401 -32.61 -7.66 -20.94
CA GLY A 401 -33.77 -7.36 -21.79
C GLY A 401 -34.27 -5.92 -21.64
N SER A 402 -34.38 -5.40 -20.41
CA SER A 402 -34.78 -4.00 -20.17
C SER A 402 -33.79 -3.00 -20.80
N TYR A 403 -32.49 -3.29 -20.76
CA TYR A 403 -31.48 -2.45 -21.43
C TYR A 403 -31.62 -2.50 -22.94
N LYS A 404 -31.88 -3.68 -23.51
CA LYS A 404 -32.13 -3.82 -24.95
C LYS A 404 -33.37 -3.03 -25.35
N GLU A 405 -34.50 -3.21 -24.65
CA GLU A 405 -35.73 -2.48 -24.91
C GLU A 405 -35.52 -0.97 -24.90
N HIS A 406 -34.76 -0.46 -23.93
CA HIS A 406 -34.41 0.96 -23.90
C HIS A 406 -33.55 1.39 -25.09
N MET A 407 -32.59 0.56 -25.52
CA MET A 407 -31.74 0.84 -26.68
C MET A 407 -32.51 0.81 -28.01
N GLU A 408 -33.64 0.12 -28.09
CA GLU A 408 -34.51 0.15 -29.28
C GLU A 408 -35.28 1.48 -29.44
N GLN A 409 -35.19 2.40 -28.48
CA GLN A 409 -35.80 3.73 -28.60
C GLN A 409 -35.07 4.59 -29.64
N MET A 410 -35.82 5.47 -30.31
CA MET A 410 -35.26 6.45 -31.25
C MET A 410 -34.44 7.50 -30.50
N ILE A 411 -33.30 7.89 -31.07
CA ILE A 411 -32.52 9.02 -30.58
C ILE A 411 -33.32 10.30 -30.87
N PRO A 412 -33.57 11.19 -29.88
CA PRO A 412 -34.29 12.43 -30.11
C PRO A 412 -33.72 13.25 -31.28
N GLY A 413 -34.58 13.58 -32.25
CA GLY A 413 -34.19 14.33 -33.45
C GLY A 413 -33.44 13.54 -34.53
N LYS A 414 -33.33 12.20 -34.39
CA LYS A 414 -32.76 11.33 -35.43
C LYS A 414 -33.73 10.20 -35.81
N THR A 415 -33.53 9.62 -36.99
CA THR A 415 -34.32 8.49 -37.51
C THR A 415 -33.69 7.12 -37.21
N ILE A 416 -32.82 7.05 -36.20
CA ILE A 416 -32.07 5.85 -35.83
C ILE A 416 -32.27 5.55 -34.33
N THR A 417 -32.31 4.28 -33.97
CA THR A 417 -32.36 3.83 -32.57
C THR A 417 -30.97 3.88 -31.92
N TYR A 418 -30.90 3.94 -30.59
CA TYR A 418 -29.62 3.84 -29.89
C TYR A 418 -28.90 2.52 -30.20
N TRP A 419 -29.66 1.42 -30.34
CA TRP A 419 -29.16 0.10 -30.68
C TRP A 419 -28.48 0.06 -32.05
N ASN A 420 -29.14 0.60 -33.07
CA ASN A 420 -28.59 0.64 -34.43
C ASN A 420 -27.37 1.55 -34.50
N PHE A 421 -27.40 2.71 -33.85
CA PHE A 421 -26.25 3.61 -33.78
C PHE A 421 -25.00 2.92 -33.20
N LEU A 422 -25.13 2.24 -32.05
CA LEU A 422 -24.03 1.48 -31.45
C LEU A 422 -23.58 0.31 -32.32
N SER A 423 -24.53 -0.45 -32.87
CA SER A 423 -24.25 -1.61 -33.73
C SER A 423 -23.47 -1.22 -34.98
N GLU A 424 -23.80 -0.08 -35.59
CA GLU A 424 -23.08 0.47 -36.75
C GLU A 424 -21.65 0.87 -36.38
N ILE A 425 -21.44 1.53 -35.23
CA ILE A 425 -20.09 1.90 -34.74
C ILE A 425 -19.23 0.65 -34.57
N PHE A 426 -19.72 -0.38 -33.89
CA PHE A 426 -18.96 -1.62 -33.69
C PHE A 426 -18.73 -2.39 -34.99
N THR A 427 -19.69 -2.38 -35.91
CA THR A 427 -19.53 -2.98 -37.24
C THR A 427 -18.43 -2.26 -38.03
N LYS A 428 -18.42 -0.93 -37.99
CA LYS A 428 -17.38 -0.12 -38.64
C LYS A 428 -16.02 -0.30 -37.99
N LYS A 429 -15.94 -0.36 -36.65
CA LYS A 429 -14.70 -0.69 -35.91
C LYS A 429 -14.14 -2.04 -36.33
N LYS A 430 -14.98 -3.08 -36.44
CA LYS A 430 -14.56 -4.40 -36.96
C LYS A 430 -14.08 -4.34 -38.41
N ALA A 431 -14.72 -3.56 -39.27
CA ALA A 431 -14.29 -3.37 -40.65
C ALA A 431 -12.92 -2.65 -40.73
N MET A 432 -12.71 -1.59 -39.93
CA MET A 432 -11.43 -0.86 -39.85
C MET A 432 -10.30 -1.77 -39.34
N GLN A 433 -10.58 -2.58 -38.31
CA GLN A 433 -9.64 -3.60 -37.82
C GLN A 433 -9.29 -4.63 -38.90
N LYS A 434 -10.28 -5.12 -39.66
CA LYS A 434 -10.07 -6.08 -40.76
C LYS A 434 -9.26 -5.48 -41.91
N ASN A 435 -9.39 -4.18 -42.14
CA ASN A 435 -8.65 -3.44 -43.16
C ASN A 435 -7.24 -3.01 -42.71
N GLY A 436 -6.81 -3.38 -41.50
CA GLY A 436 -5.45 -3.14 -41.02
C GLY A 436 -5.17 -1.68 -40.60
N ILE A 437 -6.21 -0.90 -40.30
CA ILE A 437 -6.07 0.47 -39.78
C ILE A 437 -5.43 0.44 -38.39
N ALA A 438 -4.58 1.42 -38.08
CA ALA A 438 -3.86 1.49 -36.81
C ALA A 438 -4.82 1.64 -35.61
N GLU A 439 -4.51 0.97 -34.49
CA GLU A 439 -5.36 0.94 -33.28
C GLU A 439 -5.66 2.35 -32.74
N LYS A 440 -4.68 3.25 -32.80
CA LYS A 440 -4.84 4.67 -32.42
C LYS A 440 -5.90 5.39 -33.27
N GLU A 441 -5.92 5.17 -34.57
CA GLU A 441 -6.91 5.79 -35.47
C GLU A 441 -8.30 5.18 -35.31
N ILE A 442 -8.39 3.93 -34.87
CA ILE A 442 -9.65 3.26 -34.55
C ILE A 442 -10.24 3.82 -33.25
N ASP A 443 -9.39 4.08 -32.25
CA ASP A 443 -9.83 4.62 -30.97
C ASP A 443 -10.16 6.12 -31.05
N ASP A 444 -9.49 6.90 -31.91
CA ASP A 444 -9.87 8.29 -32.19
C ASP A 444 -11.22 8.43 -32.94
N PHE A 445 -11.69 7.34 -33.58
CA PHE A 445 -12.96 7.31 -34.33
C PHE A 445 -14.19 7.00 -33.45
N THR A 446 -14.01 6.28 -32.35
CA THR A 446 -15.07 5.85 -31.41
C THR A 446 -15.12 6.74 -30.19
#